data_AF-A0A382S504-F1
#
_entry.id   AF-A0A382S504-F1
#
_cell.length_a   1.000
_cell.length_b   1.000
_cell.length_c   1.000
_cell.angle_alpha   90.00
_cell.angle_beta   90.00
_cell.angle_gamma   90.00
#
_symmetry.space_group_name_H-M   'P 1'
#
loop_
_entity.id
_entity.type
_entity.pdbx_description
1 polymer ?
#
loop_
_entity_poly.entity_id
_entity_poly.type
_entity_poly.pdbx_seq_one_letter_code
_entity_poly.pdbx_strand_id
1 'polypeptide(L)'
;AMGLDVIQGDHEDAPGQLELNFMYDEVLRNADRLSTYRQICAQVARENNLIACFMSKPFMGVSANGCHTNVSLWKGGELKSTPIGNDPLPGMEQVFTHISGGENTFMPDPKFDPVKPGPVGLNCVAGLLLHLPALTCLGSPTVNSYRRLWDTGFWAPVYADWGYQNRTCSVRVSAPGRVEYRSVDSTHNPYLLGAGILKAFSDGMDRNLDPGEPEKGNIYEAMKGGKEVKKLPQTLGDAITTLESDEVIKSALPDEMLRVFMHYKKDEWEKFLATVTQWDLDEYLDVLP
;
A
#
# COMPACT_ATOMS: atom_id res chain seq x y z
N ALA A 1 -17.38 8.19 17.04
CA ALA A 1 -17.61 9.65 16.95
C ALA A 1 -17.35 10.21 15.54
N MET A 2 -16.29 9.79 14.82
CA MET A 2 -15.94 10.32 13.49
C MET A 2 -16.14 9.33 12.33
N GLY A 3 -16.99 8.30 12.49
CA GLY A 3 -17.26 7.31 11.43
C GLY A 3 -16.11 6.34 11.13
N LEU A 4 -15.04 6.34 11.94
CA LEU A 4 -14.02 5.28 11.94
C LEU A 4 -14.52 4.14 12.84
N ASP A 5 -15.02 3.07 12.23
CA ASP A 5 -15.42 1.86 12.95
C ASP A 5 -14.15 1.08 13.34
N VAL A 6 -13.51 1.50 14.43
CA VAL A 6 -12.28 0.88 14.96
C VAL A 6 -12.58 -0.55 15.39
N ILE A 7 -11.79 -1.50 14.89
CA ILE A 7 -11.97 -2.93 15.14
C ILE A 7 -10.88 -3.53 16.02
N GLN A 8 -9.67 -2.99 15.95
CA GLN A 8 -8.51 -3.54 16.65
C GLN A 8 -7.46 -2.44 16.84
N GLY A 9 -6.65 -2.58 17.88
CA GLY A 9 -5.49 -1.75 18.11
C GLY A 9 -4.38 -2.57 18.76
N ASP A 10 -3.17 -2.47 18.21
CA ASP A 10 -2.02 -3.27 18.60
C ASP A 10 -0.77 -2.41 18.83
N HIS A 11 0.10 -2.90 19.71
CA HIS A 11 1.50 -2.51 19.70
C HIS A 11 2.21 -3.37 18.66
N GLU A 12 2.87 -2.71 17.71
CA GLU A 12 3.53 -3.37 16.58
C GLU A 12 4.97 -3.78 16.91
N ASP A 13 5.68 -4.29 15.90
CA ASP A 13 7.01 -4.90 16.06
C ASP A 13 8.11 -3.95 16.57
N ALA A 14 8.03 -2.64 16.26
CA ALA A 14 9.04 -1.66 16.71
C ALA A 14 8.64 -0.97 18.02
N PRO A 15 9.60 -0.61 18.91
CA PRO A 15 9.30 0.13 20.13
C PRO A 15 8.54 1.43 19.86
N GLY A 16 7.37 1.58 20.49
CA GLY A 16 6.52 2.77 20.32
C GLY A 16 5.72 2.81 19.01
N GLN A 17 5.76 1.74 18.20
CA GLN A 17 4.95 1.60 17.01
C GLN A 17 3.56 1.07 17.37
N LEU A 18 2.52 1.70 16.83
CA LEU A 18 1.13 1.35 17.08
C LEU A 18 0.37 1.20 15.76
N GLU A 19 -0.54 0.25 15.69
CA GLU A 19 -1.51 0.09 14.60
C GLU A 19 -2.92 0.17 15.16
N LEU A 20 -3.80 0.94 14.52
CA LEU A 20 -5.24 0.95 14.79
C LEU A 20 -5.96 0.62 13.49
N ASN A 21 -6.68 -0.49 13.49
CA ASN A 21 -7.47 -0.92 12.34
C ASN A 21 -8.90 -0.42 12.45
N PHE A 22 -9.48 -0.04 11.32
CA PHE A 22 -10.90 0.27 11.19
C PHE A 22 -11.50 -0.46 9.99
N MET A 23 -12.82 -0.58 9.96
CA MET A 23 -13.53 -1.27 8.88
C MET A 23 -13.25 -0.65 7.51
N TYR A 24 -13.12 -1.52 6.51
CA TYR A 24 -12.99 -1.14 5.11
C TYR A 24 -14.24 -0.42 4.59
N ASP A 25 -14.09 0.29 3.47
CA ASP A 25 -15.20 0.92 2.76
C ASP A 25 -14.84 1.09 1.27
N GLU A 26 -15.73 1.74 0.53
CA GLU A 26 -15.47 2.23 -0.82
C GLU A 26 -14.20 3.10 -0.85
N VAL A 27 -13.44 3.01 -1.96
CA VAL A 27 -12.05 3.49 -2.02
C VAL A 27 -11.91 4.98 -1.72
N LEU A 28 -12.85 5.82 -2.19
CA LEU A 28 -12.79 7.26 -1.96
C LEU A 28 -13.05 7.58 -0.49
N ARG A 29 -14.07 6.96 0.12
CA ARG A 29 -14.36 7.13 1.55
C ARG A 29 -13.23 6.62 2.43
N ASN A 30 -12.62 5.49 2.05
CA ASN A 30 -11.51 4.94 2.80
C ASN A 30 -10.28 5.88 2.73
N ALA A 31 -10.07 6.57 1.60
CA ALA A 31 -9.02 7.58 1.45
C ALA A 31 -9.29 8.83 2.31
N ASP A 32 -10.54 9.30 2.38
CA ASP A 32 -10.97 10.38 3.28
C ASP A 32 -10.74 9.99 4.75
N ARG A 33 -11.14 8.77 5.13
CA ARG A 33 -10.97 8.22 6.47
C ARG A 33 -9.51 8.11 6.86
N LEU A 34 -8.63 7.57 6.00
CA LEU A 34 -7.20 7.45 6.30
C LEU A 34 -6.54 8.83 6.44
N SER A 35 -6.93 9.79 5.60
CA SER A 35 -6.43 11.17 5.66
C SER A 35 -6.88 11.87 6.95
N THR A 36 -8.12 11.64 7.38
CA THR A 36 -8.68 12.15 8.63
C THR A 36 -8.03 11.48 9.85
N TYR A 37 -7.85 10.16 9.79
CA TYR A 37 -7.18 9.37 10.83
C TYR A 37 -5.78 9.92 11.15
N ARG A 38 -4.96 10.20 10.13
CA ARG A 38 -3.61 10.78 10.32
C ARG A 38 -3.67 12.13 11.04
N GLN A 39 -4.67 12.96 10.75
CA GLN A 39 -4.87 14.25 11.43
C GLN A 39 -5.30 14.08 12.89
N ILE A 40 -6.21 13.13 13.16
CA ILE A 40 -6.62 12.78 14.53
C ILE A 40 -5.41 12.32 15.34
N CYS A 41 -4.61 11.40 14.81
CA CYS A 41 -3.40 10.91 15.48
C CYS A 41 -2.43 12.05 15.80
N ALA A 42 -2.20 12.97 14.85
CA ALA A 42 -1.32 14.11 15.06
C ALA A 42 -1.86 15.07 16.14
N GLN A 43 -3.18 15.30 16.18
CA GLN A 43 -3.81 16.14 17.19
C GLN A 43 -3.75 15.51 18.59
N VAL A 44 -4.14 14.24 18.72
CA VAL A 44 -4.13 13.51 20.00
C VAL A 44 -2.70 13.38 20.53
N ALA A 45 -1.72 13.09 19.67
CA ALA A 45 -0.32 13.05 20.07
C ALA A 45 0.13 14.40 20.64
N ARG A 46 -0.21 15.52 19.96
CA ARG A 46 0.13 16.88 20.42
C ARG A 46 -0.47 17.19 21.79
N GLU A 47 -1.72 16.81 22.04
CA GLU A 47 -2.39 16.99 23.34
C GLU A 47 -1.68 16.24 24.48
N ASN A 48 -0.98 15.15 24.14
CA ASN A 48 -0.20 14.35 25.08
C ASN A 48 1.31 14.69 25.06
N ASN A 49 1.73 15.79 24.43
CA ASN A 49 3.13 16.18 24.25
C ASN A 49 3.97 15.11 23.50
N LEU A 50 3.35 14.40 22.57
CA LEU A 50 3.97 13.38 21.71
C LEU A 50 3.93 13.82 20.23
N ILE A 51 4.65 13.09 19.38
CA ILE A 51 4.60 13.23 17.92
C ILE A 51 4.11 11.91 17.32
N ALA A 52 3.00 11.95 16.59
CA ALA A 52 2.59 10.84 15.72
C ALA A 52 3.42 10.89 14.42
N CYS A 53 4.26 9.88 14.20
CA CYS A 53 5.18 9.84 13.06
C CYS A 53 4.75 8.80 12.02
N PHE A 54 4.36 9.27 10.84
CA PHE A 54 4.03 8.44 9.67
C PHE A 54 5.18 8.34 8.66
N MET A 55 6.41 8.65 9.08
CA MET A 55 7.61 8.43 8.26
C MET A 55 7.78 6.93 8.04
N SER A 56 8.12 6.51 6.81
CA SER A 56 8.24 5.09 6.45
C SER A 56 9.26 4.36 7.32
N LYS A 57 10.49 4.88 7.41
CA LYS A 57 11.59 4.33 8.21
C LYS A 57 12.16 5.41 9.12
N PRO A 58 11.58 5.62 10.33
CA PRO A 58 12.04 6.65 11.26
C PRO A 58 13.34 6.26 11.98
N PHE A 59 13.59 4.95 12.18
CA PHE A 59 14.75 4.43 12.90
C PHE A 59 15.41 3.28 12.13
N MET A 60 16.73 3.17 12.26
CA MET A 60 17.51 2.05 11.71
C MET A 60 17.39 0.82 12.62
N GLY A 61 17.46 -0.38 12.05
CA GLY A 61 17.54 -1.65 12.79
C GLY A 61 16.24 -2.13 13.45
N VAL A 62 15.11 -1.46 13.23
CA VAL A 62 13.78 -1.85 13.74
C VAL A 62 12.74 -1.81 12.61
N SER A 63 11.58 -2.42 12.82
CA SER A 63 10.48 -2.43 11.83
C SER A 63 10.07 -1.02 11.37
N ALA A 64 9.56 -0.96 10.14
CA ALA A 64 9.16 0.27 9.45
C ALA A 64 7.63 0.45 9.47
N ASN A 65 7.15 1.66 9.20
CA ASN A 65 5.73 1.98 9.13
C ASN A 65 5.13 1.66 7.75
N GLY A 66 4.60 0.46 7.60
CA GLY A 66 3.76 0.08 6.46
C GLY A 66 2.38 0.75 6.47
N CYS A 67 1.62 0.58 5.40
CA CYS A 67 0.18 0.86 5.38
C CYS A 67 -0.54 -0.14 4.48
N HIS A 68 -0.41 -1.43 4.82
CA HIS A 68 -0.91 -2.54 4.01
C HIS A 68 -2.38 -2.31 3.64
N THR A 69 -2.68 -2.39 2.35
CA THR A 69 -4.00 -2.02 1.82
C THR A 69 -4.74 -3.29 1.42
N ASN A 70 -5.77 -3.66 2.18
CA ASN A 70 -6.66 -4.75 1.83
C ASN A 70 -7.68 -4.29 0.78
N VAL A 71 -7.78 -5.02 -0.33
CA VAL A 71 -8.56 -4.65 -1.51
C VAL A 71 -9.40 -5.81 -2.03
N SER A 72 -10.57 -5.47 -2.56
CA SER A 72 -11.54 -6.38 -3.19
C SER A 72 -12.44 -5.57 -4.12
N LEU A 73 -13.09 -6.22 -5.09
CA LEU A 73 -14.13 -5.61 -5.92
C LEU A 73 -15.50 -6.16 -5.52
N TRP A 74 -16.49 -5.27 -5.60
CA TRP A 74 -17.87 -5.56 -5.22
C TRP A 74 -18.82 -5.13 -6.32
N LYS A 75 -19.94 -5.85 -6.43
CA LYS A 75 -21.06 -5.51 -7.32
C LYS A 75 -22.29 -5.15 -6.49
N GLY A 76 -22.87 -3.98 -6.75
CA GLY A 76 -24.01 -3.47 -6.01
C GLY A 76 -23.62 -2.90 -4.64
N GLY A 77 -24.53 -2.99 -3.68
CA GLY A 77 -24.40 -2.37 -2.35
C GLY A 77 -25.22 -1.08 -2.24
N GLU A 78 -25.54 -0.70 -1.00
CA GLU A 78 -26.34 0.49 -0.70
C GLU A 78 -25.59 1.40 0.27
N LEU A 79 -25.69 2.70 0.05
CA LEU A 79 -25.22 3.69 1.00
C LEU A 79 -26.11 3.67 2.24
N LYS A 80 -25.50 3.47 3.42
CA LYS A 80 -26.14 3.53 4.72
C LYS A 80 -25.52 4.66 5.53
N SER A 81 -26.35 5.38 6.26
CA SER A 81 -25.91 6.37 7.26
C SER A 81 -25.80 5.69 8.62
N THR A 82 -24.73 5.95 9.35
CA THR A 82 -24.49 5.54 10.73
C THR A 82 -24.88 6.72 11.63
N PRO A 83 -26.05 6.69 12.29
CA PRO A 83 -26.49 7.80 13.14
C PRO A 83 -25.59 7.86 14.38
N ILE A 84 -24.94 9.00 14.61
CA ILE A 84 -24.10 9.19 15.80
C ILE A 84 -24.80 9.93 16.95
N GLY A 85 -26.13 10.11 16.88
CA GLY A 85 -26.93 10.75 17.94
C GLY A 85 -26.66 12.25 18.13
N ASN A 86 -25.76 12.84 17.35
CA ASN A 86 -25.46 14.27 17.34
C ASN A 86 -26.31 14.98 16.28
N ASP A 87 -26.99 16.06 16.67
CA ASP A 87 -27.71 16.97 15.78
C ASP A 87 -27.38 18.44 16.13
N PRO A 88 -26.73 19.22 15.23
CA PRO A 88 -26.26 18.80 13.90
C PRO A 88 -25.09 17.82 13.98
N LEU A 89 -24.88 17.05 12.91
CA LEU A 89 -23.69 16.21 12.77
C LEU A 89 -22.41 17.06 12.91
N PRO A 90 -21.37 16.58 13.62
CA PRO A 90 -20.11 17.30 13.79
C PRO A 90 -19.24 17.35 12.51
N GLY A 91 -19.79 16.97 11.36
CA GLY A 91 -19.11 16.93 10.07
C GLY A 91 -20.11 16.74 8.92
N MET A 92 -19.62 16.63 7.69
CA MET A 92 -20.47 16.36 6.53
C MET A 92 -21.09 14.95 6.64
N GLU A 93 -22.35 14.79 6.20
CA GLU A 93 -23.09 13.53 6.29
C GLU A 93 -22.33 12.34 5.70
N GLN A 94 -21.60 12.58 4.60
CA GLN A 94 -20.82 11.57 3.89
C GLN A 94 -19.77 10.89 4.77
N VAL A 95 -19.23 11.59 5.78
CA VAL A 95 -18.28 11.05 6.77
C VAL A 95 -18.92 9.96 7.63
N PHE A 96 -20.23 10.04 7.83
CA PHE A 96 -21.02 9.13 8.65
C PHE A 96 -21.76 8.10 7.80
N THR A 97 -21.38 7.92 6.53
CA THR A 97 -21.98 6.90 5.65
C THR A 97 -20.99 5.80 5.32
N HIS A 98 -21.50 4.60 5.06
CA HIS A 98 -20.74 3.44 4.60
C HIS A 98 -21.55 2.65 3.57
N ILE A 99 -20.89 1.85 2.72
CA ILE A 99 -21.58 0.91 1.85
C ILE A 99 -21.88 -0.39 2.60
N SER A 100 -23.13 -0.85 2.52
CA SER A 100 -23.57 -2.13 3.09
C SER A 100 -24.21 -3.02 2.03
N GLY A 101 -24.02 -4.34 2.16
CA GLY A 101 -24.48 -5.33 1.19
C GLY A 101 -23.59 -5.43 -0.06
N GLY A 102 -24.17 -5.87 -1.17
CA GLY A 102 -23.45 -6.16 -2.40
C GLY A 102 -22.81 -7.55 -2.43
N GLU A 103 -22.28 -7.92 -3.59
CA GLU A 103 -21.61 -9.20 -3.84
C GLU A 103 -20.11 -8.99 -4.01
N ASN A 104 -19.30 -9.63 -3.18
CA ASN A 104 -17.85 -9.58 -3.26
C ASN A 104 -17.33 -10.56 -4.34
N THR A 105 -16.75 -10.01 -5.41
CA THR A 105 -16.30 -10.80 -6.56
C THR A 105 -14.97 -11.53 -6.33
N PHE A 106 -14.32 -11.30 -5.18
CA PHE A 106 -13.10 -11.99 -4.77
C PHE A 106 -13.38 -13.22 -3.90
N MET A 107 -14.63 -13.46 -3.51
CA MET A 107 -14.98 -14.68 -2.77
C MET A 107 -14.64 -15.93 -3.61
N PRO A 108 -14.10 -17.00 -2.99
CA PRO A 108 -13.88 -18.25 -3.71
C PRO A 108 -15.18 -18.79 -4.31
N ASP A 109 -15.10 -19.30 -5.54
CA ASP A 109 -16.18 -20.05 -6.17
C ASP A 109 -15.85 -21.55 -6.09
N PRO A 110 -16.54 -22.34 -5.25
CA PRO A 110 -16.28 -23.77 -5.10
C PRO A 110 -16.40 -24.59 -6.40
N LYS A 111 -17.06 -24.05 -7.44
CA LYS A 111 -17.13 -24.69 -8.77
C LYS A 111 -15.84 -24.52 -9.57
N PHE A 112 -15.05 -23.49 -9.26
CA PHE A 112 -13.78 -23.19 -9.90
C PHE A 112 -12.60 -23.64 -9.01
N ASP A 113 -12.53 -23.13 -7.78
CA ASP A 113 -11.54 -23.49 -6.76
C ASP A 113 -12.08 -23.09 -5.37
N PRO A 114 -12.03 -23.99 -4.37
CA PRO A 114 -12.60 -23.74 -3.05
C PRO A 114 -11.83 -22.71 -2.20
N VAL A 115 -10.63 -22.30 -2.62
CA VAL A 115 -9.72 -21.45 -1.83
C VAL A 115 -9.23 -20.22 -2.60
N LYS A 116 -8.97 -20.34 -3.92
CA LYS A 116 -8.51 -19.21 -4.74
C LYS A 116 -9.57 -18.09 -4.74
N PRO A 117 -9.13 -16.82 -4.85
CA PRO A 117 -10.06 -15.77 -5.23
C PRO A 117 -10.87 -16.19 -6.46
N GLY A 118 -12.13 -15.74 -6.54
CA GLY A 118 -12.95 -15.97 -7.73
C GLY A 118 -12.28 -15.45 -9.02
N PRO A 119 -12.77 -15.82 -10.21
CA PRO A 119 -12.12 -15.49 -11.49
C PRO A 119 -11.79 -14.00 -11.65
N VAL A 120 -12.72 -13.11 -11.27
CA VAL A 120 -12.51 -11.65 -11.27
C VAL A 120 -11.37 -11.25 -10.34
N GLY A 121 -11.34 -11.82 -9.14
CA GLY A 121 -10.26 -11.60 -8.17
C GLY A 121 -8.90 -12.05 -8.69
N LEU A 122 -8.81 -13.18 -9.38
CA LEU A 122 -7.56 -13.65 -9.98
C LEU A 122 -7.07 -12.71 -11.09
N ASN A 123 -7.96 -12.25 -11.97
CA ASN A 123 -7.59 -11.26 -12.99
C ASN A 123 -7.09 -9.95 -12.35
N CYS A 124 -7.74 -9.50 -11.28
CA CYS A 124 -7.32 -8.33 -10.53
C CYS A 124 -5.94 -8.51 -9.86
N VAL A 125 -5.67 -9.68 -9.27
CA VAL A 125 -4.35 -10.02 -8.73
C VAL A 125 -3.30 -10.01 -9.83
N ALA A 126 -3.60 -10.54 -11.02
CA ALA A 126 -2.68 -10.53 -12.14
C ALA A 126 -2.34 -9.12 -12.61
N GLY A 127 -3.34 -8.24 -12.69
CA GLY A 127 -3.15 -6.82 -12.97
C GLY A 127 -2.28 -6.13 -11.93
N LEU A 128 -2.52 -6.38 -10.63
CA LEU A 128 -1.65 -5.87 -9.56
C LEU A 128 -0.20 -6.32 -9.72
N LEU A 129 0.04 -7.59 -10.03
CA LEU A 129 1.38 -8.15 -10.18
C LEU A 129 2.11 -7.55 -11.38
N LEU A 130 1.40 -7.39 -12.51
CA LEU A 130 1.96 -6.79 -13.72
C LEU A 130 2.42 -5.34 -13.48
N HIS A 131 1.57 -4.56 -12.83
CA HIS A 131 1.79 -3.12 -12.60
C HIS A 131 2.46 -2.80 -11.25
N LEU A 132 2.85 -3.84 -10.50
CA LEU A 132 3.37 -3.72 -9.15
C LEU A 132 4.55 -2.73 -9.04
N PRO A 133 5.55 -2.76 -9.93
CA PRO A 133 6.68 -1.83 -9.83
C PRO A 133 6.25 -0.36 -9.96
N ALA A 134 5.36 -0.03 -10.89
CA ALA A 134 4.84 1.34 -11.05
C ALA A 134 3.95 1.74 -9.88
N LEU A 135 3.11 0.83 -9.37
CA LEU A 135 2.31 1.04 -8.16
C LEU A 135 3.19 1.31 -6.93
N THR A 136 4.37 0.68 -6.81
CA THR A 136 5.32 0.96 -5.72
C THR A 136 5.73 2.43 -5.70
N CYS A 137 5.81 3.12 -6.85
CA CYS A 137 6.08 4.55 -6.86
C CYS A 137 4.95 5.39 -6.20
N LEU A 138 3.70 4.92 -6.27
CA LEU A 138 2.55 5.56 -5.62
C LEU A 138 2.40 5.13 -4.14
N GLY A 139 2.67 3.86 -3.84
CA GLY A 139 2.54 3.27 -2.50
C GLY A 139 3.73 3.54 -1.58
N SER A 140 4.92 3.74 -2.14
CA SER A 140 6.19 3.98 -1.44
C SER A 140 6.86 5.23 -2.01
N PRO A 141 6.26 6.43 -1.83
CA PRO A 141 6.53 7.57 -2.70
C PRO A 141 7.71 8.45 -2.27
N THR A 142 8.51 8.07 -1.26
CA THR A 142 9.62 8.92 -0.76
C THR A 142 10.96 8.21 -0.85
N VAL A 143 12.06 8.95 -0.81
CA VAL A 143 13.40 8.32 -0.71
C VAL A 143 13.55 7.47 0.56
N ASN A 144 12.90 7.88 1.65
CA ASN A 144 12.89 7.13 2.91
C ASN A 144 12.12 5.80 2.80
N SER A 145 11.11 5.73 1.92
CA SER A 145 10.33 4.52 1.65
C SER A 145 11.19 3.34 1.24
N TYR A 146 12.26 3.58 0.48
CA TYR A 146 13.11 2.51 -0.03
C TYR A 146 14.09 1.98 1.02
N ARG A 147 14.29 2.70 2.14
CA ARG A 147 14.99 2.15 3.31
C ARG A 147 14.18 1.03 3.98
N ARG A 148 12.83 1.08 3.90
CA ARG A 148 11.96 -0.03 4.32
C ARG A 148 12.10 -1.23 3.38
N LEU A 149 12.17 -1.00 2.07
CA LEU A 149 12.29 -2.07 1.07
C LEU A 149 13.69 -2.71 1.05
N TRP A 150 14.72 -1.97 1.45
CA TRP A 150 16.09 -2.47 1.55
C TRP A 150 16.36 -3.32 2.79
N ASP A 151 15.64 -3.07 3.89
CA ASP A 151 15.82 -3.77 5.17
C ASP A 151 15.17 -5.17 5.15
N THR A 152 15.77 -6.07 4.37
CA THR A 152 15.28 -7.44 4.15
C THR A 152 15.24 -8.21 5.46
N GLY A 153 14.05 -8.62 5.90
CA GLY A 153 13.85 -9.36 7.16
C GLY A 153 12.71 -8.82 8.03
N PHE A 154 12.26 -7.59 7.79
CA PHE A 154 11.20 -6.91 8.57
C PHE A 154 9.87 -6.78 7.82
N TRP A 155 9.40 -7.86 7.21
CA TRP A 155 8.06 -7.99 6.60
C TRP A 155 7.74 -7.11 5.37
N ALA A 156 8.69 -6.33 4.87
CA ALA A 156 8.53 -5.56 3.64
C ALA A 156 8.68 -6.48 2.40
N PRO A 157 7.78 -6.39 1.42
CA PRO A 157 7.88 -7.24 0.24
C PRO A 157 8.93 -6.66 -0.72
N VAL A 158 9.67 -7.55 -1.37
CA VAL A 158 10.78 -7.20 -2.29
C VAL A 158 10.58 -7.79 -3.69
N TYR A 159 9.53 -8.58 -3.92
CA TYR A 159 9.31 -9.33 -5.16
C TYR A 159 7.90 -9.16 -5.70
N ALA A 160 7.73 -9.23 -7.02
CA ALA A 160 6.40 -9.24 -7.65
C ALA A 160 5.78 -10.64 -7.61
N ASP A 161 5.19 -11.00 -6.47
CA ASP A 161 4.60 -12.31 -6.21
C ASP A 161 3.30 -12.23 -5.39
N TRP A 162 2.57 -13.34 -5.36
CA TRP A 162 1.37 -13.47 -4.56
C TRP A 162 1.28 -14.82 -3.85
N GLY A 163 0.63 -14.86 -2.69
CA GLY A 163 0.52 -16.09 -1.91
C GLY A 163 -0.51 -16.05 -0.78
N TYR A 164 -0.88 -17.22 -0.27
CA TYR A 164 -1.84 -17.37 0.82
C TYR A 164 -1.19 -17.21 2.17
N GLN A 165 -1.75 -16.33 3.01
CA GLN A 165 -1.22 -16.07 4.35
C GLN A 165 0.29 -15.81 4.40
N ASN A 166 0.91 -15.49 3.27
CA ASN A 166 2.35 -15.40 3.12
C ASN A 166 2.73 -13.92 3.22
N ARG A 167 3.24 -13.53 4.39
CA ARG A 167 3.64 -12.14 4.67
C ARG A 167 4.90 -11.71 3.91
N THR A 168 5.58 -12.64 3.23
CA THR A 168 6.76 -12.35 2.41
C THR A 168 6.41 -11.93 0.99
N CYS A 169 5.17 -12.18 0.53
CA CYS A 169 4.71 -11.79 -0.80
C CYS A 169 4.27 -10.33 -0.86
N SER A 170 4.32 -9.73 -2.06
CA SER A 170 3.79 -8.38 -2.30
C SER A 170 2.27 -8.29 -2.30
N VAL A 171 1.61 -9.34 -2.79
CA VAL A 171 0.14 -9.47 -2.79
C VAL A 171 -0.24 -10.69 -1.96
N ARG A 172 -0.79 -10.48 -0.77
CA ARG A 172 -1.14 -11.57 0.15
C ARG A 172 -2.64 -11.81 0.17
N VAL A 173 -3.09 -13.03 -0.07
CA VAL A 173 -4.47 -13.43 0.22
C VAL A 173 -4.58 -13.62 1.74
N SER A 174 -5.05 -12.57 2.44
CA SER A 174 -5.07 -12.49 3.90
C SER A 174 -6.32 -13.11 4.54
N ALA A 175 -7.39 -13.27 3.76
CA ALA A 175 -8.61 -14.00 4.08
C ALA A 175 -9.41 -14.22 2.78
N PRO A 176 -10.40 -15.14 2.76
CA PRO A 176 -11.34 -15.24 1.63
C PRO A 176 -11.99 -13.87 1.32
N GLY A 177 -12.12 -13.55 0.03
CA GLY A 177 -12.79 -12.32 -0.41
C GLY A 177 -11.92 -11.07 -0.46
N ARG A 178 -10.61 -11.13 -0.20
CA ARG A 178 -9.72 -9.96 -0.34
C ARG A 178 -8.26 -10.35 -0.58
N VAL A 179 -7.49 -9.40 -1.10
CA VAL A 179 -6.03 -9.47 -1.14
C VAL A 179 -5.42 -8.23 -0.50
N GLU A 180 -4.22 -8.36 0.04
CA GLU A 180 -3.47 -7.32 0.74
C GLU A 180 -2.30 -6.87 -0.15
N TYR A 181 -2.33 -5.62 -0.60
CA TYR A 181 -1.20 -4.95 -1.25
C TYR A 181 -0.22 -4.45 -0.19
N ARG A 182 1.02 -4.95 -0.22
CA ARG A 182 2.02 -4.75 0.85
C ARG A 182 3.18 -3.83 0.47
N SER A 183 3.32 -3.48 -0.81
CA SER A 183 4.34 -2.54 -1.32
C SER A 183 3.93 -1.08 -1.11
N VAL A 184 3.43 -0.79 0.10
CA VAL A 184 2.89 0.51 0.50
C VAL A 184 3.37 0.84 1.91
N ASP A 185 3.71 2.10 2.10
CA ASP A 185 4.03 2.65 3.41
C ASP A 185 3.06 3.76 3.85
N SER A 186 3.25 4.19 5.09
CA SER A 186 2.39 5.18 5.74
C SER A 186 2.47 6.60 5.14
N THR A 187 3.42 6.88 4.25
CA THR A 187 3.56 8.19 3.59
C THR A 187 2.74 8.30 2.30
N HIS A 188 2.17 7.20 1.81
CA HIS A 188 1.42 7.20 0.55
C HIS A 188 0.21 8.15 0.57
N ASN A 189 -0.13 8.66 -0.61
CA ASN A 189 -1.39 9.35 -0.83
C ASN A 189 -2.48 8.31 -1.17
N PRO A 190 -3.52 8.14 -0.33
CA PRO A 190 -4.49 7.06 -0.50
C PRO A 190 -5.37 7.22 -1.74
N TYR A 191 -5.61 8.45 -2.20
CA TYR A 191 -6.36 8.71 -3.43
C TYR A 191 -5.58 8.25 -4.66
N LEU A 192 -4.29 8.61 -4.73
CA LEU A 192 -3.44 8.24 -5.87
C LEU A 192 -3.20 6.73 -5.92
N LEU A 193 -2.91 6.11 -4.78
CA LEU A 193 -2.73 4.66 -4.71
C LEU A 193 -4.04 3.92 -5.04
N GLY A 194 -5.18 4.37 -4.50
CA GLY A 194 -6.49 3.79 -4.80
C GLY A 194 -6.83 3.84 -6.29
N ALA A 195 -6.60 4.99 -6.94
CA ALA A 195 -6.79 5.14 -8.38
C ALA A 195 -5.85 4.21 -9.19
N GLY A 196 -4.58 4.11 -8.80
CA GLY A 196 -3.61 3.21 -9.41
C GLY A 196 -4.04 1.74 -9.31
N ILE A 197 -4.47 1.30 -8.13
CA ILE A 197 -4.96 -0.07 -7.90
C ILE A 197 -6.19 -0.36 -8.79
N LEU A 198 -7.14 0.57 -8.87
CA LEU A 198 -8.31 0.39 -9.75
C LEU A 198 -7.93 0.28 -11.22
N LYS A 199 -6.94 1.05 -11.69
CA LYS A 199 -6.42 0.92 -13.07
C LYS A 199 -5.72 -0.42 -13.31
N ALA A 200 -4.93 -0.89 -12.35
CA ALA A 200 -4.32 -2.21 -12.42
C ALA A 200 -5.37 -3.33 -12.46
N PHE A 201 -6.42 -3.23 -11.64
CA PHE A 201 -7.55 -4.15 -11.67
C PHE A 201 -8.26 -4.15 -13.02
N SER A 202 -8.51 -2.96 -13.60
CA SER A 202 -9.12 -2.83 -14.93
C SER A 202 -8.29 -3.55 -15.98
N ASP A 203 -6.98 -3.28 -16.08
CA ASP A 203 -6.13 -3.94 -17.09
C ASP A 203 -6.12 -5.47 -16.93
N GLY A 204 -6.04 -5.93 -15.68
CA GLY A 204 -6.12 -7.36 -15.35
C GLY A 204 -7.40 -8.02 -15.85
N MET A 205 -8.55 -7.39 -15.62
CA MET A 205 -9.85 -7.88 -16.09
C MET A 205 -10.01 -7.76 -17.61
N ASP A 206 -9.69 -6.60 -18.18
CA ASP A 206 -9.88 -6.29 -19.60
C ASP A 206 -9.05 -7.24 -20.49
N ARG A 207 -7.87 -7.64 -20.02
CA ARG A 207 -6.97 -8.56 -20.73
C ARG A 207 -7.06 -10.01 -20.24
N ASN A 208 -7.94 -10.32 -19.28
CA ASN A 208 -8.09 -11.64 -18.68
C ASN A 208 -6.75 -12.23 -18.21
N LEU A 209 -5.94 -11.43 -17.51
CA LEU A 209 -4.60 -11.82 -17.09
C LEU A 209 -4.66 -12.94 -16.03
N ASP A 210 -3.68 -13.84 -16.10
CA ASP A 210 -3.51 -14.94 -15.13
C ASP A 210 -2.36 -14.59 -14.17
N PRO A 211 -2.59 -14.60 -12.83
CA PRO A 211 -1.53 -14.31 -11.86
C PRO A 211 -0.55 -15.48 -11.69
N GLY A 212 -0.77 -16.61 -12.38
CA GLY A 212 -0.01 -17.83 -12.21
C GLY A 212 -0.30 -18.52 -10.88
N GLU A 213 0.53 -19.49 -10.52
CA GLU A 213 0.36 -20.21 -9.26
C GLU A 213 0.85 -19.38 -8.05
N PRO A 214 0.15 -19.46 -6.90
CA PRO A 214 0.54 -18.74 -5.70
C PRO A 214 1.79 -19.35 -5.07
N GLU A 215 2.62 -18.49 -4.48
CA GLU A 215 3.82 -18.88 -3.74
C GLU A 215 3.47 -19.64 -2.46
N LYS A 216 4.00 -20.86 -2.35
CA LYS A 216 3.74 -21.77 -1.21
C LYS A 216 4.83 -21.71 -0.14
N GLY A 217 6.02 -21.20 -0.47
CA GLY A 217 7.19 -21.19 0.40
C GLY A 217 7.60 -19.78 0.83
N ASN A 218 8.56 -19.71 1.74
CA ASN A 218 9.24 -18.46 2.03
C ASN A 218 10.08 -18.04 0.81
N ILE A 219 9.82 -16.84 0.28
CA ILE A 219 10.48 -16.35 -0.94
C ILE A 219 12.01 -16.24 -0.77
N TYR A 220 12.50 -15.93 0.43
CA TYR A 220 13.92 -15.86 0.74
C TYR A 220 14.60 -17.23 0.65
N GLU A 221 13.89 -18.30 1.02
CA GLU A 221 14.38 -19.67 0.89
C GLU A 221 14.33 -20.15 -0.58
N ALA A 222 13.26 -19.81 -1.30
CA ALA A 222 13.12 -20.15 -2.71
C ALA A 222 14.25 -19.55 -3.57
N MET A 223 14.70 -18.33 -3.25
CA MET A 223 15.85 -17.70 -3.90
C MET A 223 17.18 -18.38 -3.58
N LYS A 224 17.41 -18.80 -2.33
CA LYS A 224 18.59 -19.62 -1.99
C LYS A 224 18.60 -20.92 -2.80
N GLY A 225 17.42 -21.43 -3.15
CA GLY A 225 17.22 -22.56 -4.06
C GLY A 225 17.32 -22.25 -5.55
N GLY A 226 17.67 -21.01 -5.95
CA GLY A 226 17.91 -20.64 -7.35
C GLY A 226 16.68 -20.11 -8.11
N LYS A 227 15.57 -19.81 -7.43
CA LYS A 227 14.40 -19.20 -8.08
C LYS A 227 14.70 -17.76 -8.51
N GLU A 228 14.53 -17.48 -9.79
CA GLU A 228 14.60 -16.12 -10.33
C GLU A 228 13.30 -15.37 -9.99
N VAL A 229 13.43 -14.20 -9.36
CA VAL A 229 12.30 -13.38 -8.90
C VAL A 229 12.49 -11.95 -9.36
N LYS A 230 11.43 -11.38 -9.93
CA LYS A 230 11.44 -9.97 -10.34
C LYS A 230 11.39 -9.10 -9.10
N LYS A 231 12.49 -8.39 -8.83
CA LYS A 231 12.59 -7.46 -7.70
C LYS A 231 11.70 -6.25 -7.94
N LEU A 232 11.13 -5.74 -6.85
CA LEU A 232 10.54 -4.42 -6.79
C LEU A 232 11.63 -3.34 -6.92
N PRO A 233 11.26 -2.11 -7.34
CA PRO A 233 12.18 -0.97 -7.31
C PRO A 233 12.86 -0.84 -5.94
N GLN A 234 14.19 -0.72 -5.95
CA GLN A 234 14.99 -0.66 -4.71
C GLN A 234 15.36 0.78 -4.33
N THR A 235 15.07 1.74 -5.21
CA THR A 235 15.25 3.17 -4.98
C THR A 235 14.05 3.96 -5.52
N LEU A 236 13.91 5.21 -5.07
CA LEU A 236 12.90 6.12 -5.65
C LEU A 236 13.17 6.34 -7.15
N GLY A 237 14.43 6.43 -7.57
CA GLY A 237 14.80 6.55 -8.98
C GLY A 237 14.34 5.36 -9.85
N ASP A 238 14.50 4.14 -9.36
CA ASP A 238 13.99 2.94 -10.06
C ASP A 238 12.47 2.99 -10.18
N ALA A 239 11.78 3.40 -9.11
CA ALA A 239 10.32 3.43 -9.08
C ALA A 239 9.75 4.48 -10.04
N ILE A 240 10.37 5.66 -10.07
CA ILE A 240 10.10 6.73 -11.06
C ILE A 240 10.22 6.15 -12.47
N THR A 241 11.31 5.45 -12.78
CA THR A 241 11.54 4.84 -14.11
C THR A 241 10.47 3.81 -14.45
N THR A 242 10.07 2.98 -13.48
CA THR A 242 8.99 2.00 -13.71
C THR A 242 7.63 2.67 -13.92
N LEU A 243 7.32 3.76 -13.22
CA LEU A 243 6.09 4.52 -13.44
C LEU A 243 6.09 5.20 -14.82
N GLU A 244 7.22 5.72 -15.29
CA GLU A 244 7.33 6.34 -16.62
C GLU A 244 7.03 5.38 -17.77
N SER A 245 7.33 4.10 -17.59
CA SER A 245 7.13 3.06 -18.61
C SER A 245 5.76 2.37 -18.53
N ASP A 246 4.95 2.65 -17.50
CA ASP A 246 3.67 1.99 -17.29
C ASP A 246 2.48 2.88 -17.69
N GLU A 247 1.98 2.71 -18.92
CA GLU A 247 0.86 3.50 -19.44
C GLU A 247 -0.44 3.32 -18.64
N VAL A 248 -0.66 2.14 -18.06
CA VAL A 248 -1.89 1.84 -17.30
C VAL A 248 -1.88 2.66 -16.01
N ILE A 249 -0.79 2.61 -15.25
CA ILE A 249 -0.68 3.36 -13.99
C ILE A 249 -0.57 4.86 -14.24
N LYS A 250 0.11 5.30 -15.30
CA LYS A 250 0.10 6.72 -15.70
C LYS A 250 -1.32 7.21 -15.97
N SER A 251 -2.19 6.39 -16.56
CA SER A 251 -3.59 6.75 -16.79
C SER A 251 -4.42 6.96 -15.51
N ALA A 252 -3.91 6.56 -14.34
CA ALA A 252 -4.52 6.87 -13.04
C ALA A 252 -4.27 8.33 -12.60
N LEU A 253 -3.29 9.00 -13.22
CA LEU A 253 -2.87 10.37 -12.91
C LEU A 253 -3.14 11.28 -14.12
N PRO A 254 -4.41 11.61 -14.44
CA PRO A 254 -4.74 12.35 -15.66
C PRO A 254 -4.16 13.76 -15.66
N ASP A 255 -4.00 14.29 -16.87
CA ASP A 255 -3.65 15.69 -17.14
C ASP A 255 -2.37 16.16 -16.41
N GLU A 256 -2.48 17.27 -15.69
CA GLU A 256 -1.39 17.90 -14.95
C GLU A 256 -0.93 17.08 -13.74
N MET A 257 -1.72 16.09 -13.28
CA MET A 257 -1.42 15.33 -12.08
C MET A 257 -0.14 14.50 -12.24
N LEU A 258 0.00 13.78 -13.35
CA LEU A 258 1.22 13.02 -13.64
C LEU A 258 2.43 13.96 -13.74
N ARG A 259 2.31 15.07 -14.46
CA ARG A 259 3.40 16.04 -14.64
C ARG A 259 3.90 16.56 -13.29
N VAL A 260 2.99 16.99 -12.42
CA VAL A 260 3.32 17.54 -11.10
C VAL A 260 3.88 16.46 -10.18
N PHE A 261 3.25 15.27 -10.15
CA PHE A 261 3.75 14.15 -9.36
C PHE A 261 5.19 13.79 -9.74
N MET A 262 5.44 13.57 -11.04
CA MET A 262 6.77 13.22 -11.55
C MET A 262 7.79 14.32 -11.28
N HIS A 263 7.41 15.60 -11.42
CA HIS A 263 8.29 16.72 -11.12
C HIS A 263 8.76 16.68 -9.65
N TYR A 264 7.84 16.57 -8.69
CA TYR A 264 8.21 16.53 -7.28
C TYR A 264 9.03 15.29 -6.91
N LYS A 265 8.74 14.12 -7.50
CA LYS A 265 9.49 12.90 -7.21
C LYS A 265 10.90 12.91 -7.78
N LYS A 266 11.09 13.46 -8.97
CA LYS A 266 12.43 13.67 -9.54
C LYS A 266 13.23 14.69 -8.74
N ASP A 267 12.62 15.83 -8.41
CA ASP A 267 13.26 16.87 -7.59
C ASP A 267 13.66 16.33 -6.20
N GLU A 268 12.80 15.55 -5.53
CA GLU A 268 13.11 14.88 -4.26
C GLU A 268 14.31 13.92 -4.41
N TRP A 269 14.31 13.10 -5.46
CA TRP A 269 15.38 12.14 -5.73
C TRP A 269 16.72 12.83 -6.02
N GLU A 270 16.72 13.86 -6.87
CA GLU A 270 17.92 14.64 -7.21
C GLU A 270 18.50 15.35 -5.98
N LYS A 271 17.65 15.95 -5.13
CA LYS A 271 18.08 16.55 -3.86
C LYS A 271 18.70 15.52 -2.92
N PHE A 272 18.13 14.33 -2.83
CA PHE A 272 18.69 13.26 -2.04
C PHE A 272 20.08 12.84 -2.55
N LEU A 273 20.24 12.64 -3.85
CA LEU A 273 21.54 12.29 -4.45
C LEU A 273 22.60 13.38 -4.25
N ALA A 274 22.21 14.65 -4.22
CA ALA A 274 23.11 15.78 -4.00
C ALA A 274 23.46 16.01 -2.51
N THR A 275 22.81 15.31 -1.58
CA THR A 275 22.99 15.53 -0.14
C THR A 275 24.15 14.69 0.39
N VAL A 276 25.17 15.36 0.95
CA VAL A 276 26.23 14.70 1.74
C VAL A 276 25.74 14.54 3.17
N THR A 277 25.76 13.31 3.67
CA THR A 277 25.32 12.93 5.02
C THR A 277 26.49 12.67 5.94
N GLN A 278 26.22 12.52 7.24
CA GLN A 278 27.25 12.09 8.20
C GLN A 278 27.82 10.71 7.85
N TRP A 279 27.00 9.80 7.29
CA TRP A 279 27.47 8.49 6.86
C TRP A 279 28.53 8.60 5.76
N ASP A 280 28.37 9.52 4.81
CA ASP A 280 29.36 9.74 3.74
C ASP A 280 30.69 10.24 4.32
N LEU A 281 30.63 11.12 5.32
CA LEU A 281 31.84 11.58 6.03
C LEU A 281 32.49 10.43 6.79
N ASP A 282 31.72 9.67 7.57
CA ASP A 282 32.24 8.57 8.39
C ASP A 282 32.88 7.46 7.53
N GLU A 283 32.34 7.17 6.35
CA GLU A 283 32.81 6.12 5.46
C GLU A 283 33.97 6.59 4.57
N TYR A 284 33.91 7.82 4.05
CA TYR A 284 34.77 8.25 2.94
C TYR A 284 35.80 9.33 3.27
N LEU A 285 35.78 9.91 4.48
CA LEU A 285 36.67 11.03 4.82
C LEU A 285 38.16 10.70 4.63
N ASP A 286 38.56 9.48 4.93
CA ASP A 286 39.96 9.03 4.89
C ASP A 286 40.29 8.19 3.64
N VAL A 287 39.47 8.25 2.58
CA VAL A 287 39.73 7.49 1.35
C VAL A 287 40.97 8.02 0.65
N LEU A 288 42.01 7.19 0.61
CA LEU A 288 43.24 7.39 -0.15
C LEU A 288 43.32 6.36 -1.29
N PRO A 289 43.92 6.71 -2.45
CA PRO A 289 44.02 5.84 -3.62
C PRO A 289 44.91 4.60 -3.41
#